data_AF-K1XBD1-F1
#
_entry.id   AF-K1XBD1-F1
#
_cell.length_a   1.000
_cell.length_b   1.000
_cell.length_c   1.000
_cell.angle_alpha   90.00
_cell.angle_beta   90.00
_cell.angle_gamma   90.00
#
_symmetry.space_group_name_H-M   'P 1'
#
loop_
_entity.id
_entity.type
_entity.pdbx_description
1 polymer ?
#
loop_
_entity_poly.entity_id
_entity_poly.type
_entity_poly.pdbx_seq_one_letter_code
_entity_poly.pdbx_strand_id
1 'polypeptide(L)'
;MPATRLKIFISSVQKEFAQQRRDLKAFLLGDAVLRRFVSEVFLFEELPARDHRADAIYLQEVEHCDIYLGIFGYQYGFIDENGISPTEHEFNHAGRKGKVRLIYVWGSEDKRRDPKMQQLIAKASNELVRRRIEVGSALTAEVYASLVDYLDLATWTILLKRASWRRLVPPAKGRIISSAVKGSRRAQRAHSSLNT
;
A
#
# COMPACT_ATOMS: atom_id res chain seq x y z
N MET A 1 -7.41 14.45 7.35
CA MET A 1 -7.68 13.01 7.23
C MET A 1 -6.49 12.30 7.84
N PRO A 2 -6.61 11.57 8.96
CA PRO A 2 -5.53 10.67 9.35
C PRO A 2 -5.30 9.71 8.18
N ALA A 3 -4.05 9.52 7.75
CA ALA A 3 -3.74 8.53 6.74
C ALA A 3 -4.26 7.19 7.26
N THR A 4 -5.11 6.51 6.49
CA THR A 4 -5.52 5.14 6.79
C THR A 4 -4.23 4.33 6.94
N ARG A 5 -4.03 3.78 8.15
CA ARG A 5 -2.91 2.90 8.43
C ARG A 5 -3.13 1.59 7.67
N LEU A 6 -2.02 0.99 7.24
CA LEU A 6 -1.99 -0.22 6.43
C LEU A 6 -2.53 -1.42 7.21
N LYS A 7 -3.28 -2.24 6.49
CA LYS A 7 -3.69 -3.58 6.89
C LYS A 7 -2.89 -4.60 6.10
N ILE A 8 -2.22 -5.51 6.80
CA ILE A 8 -1.39 -6.55 6.18
C ILE A 8 -2.04 -7.91 6.40
N PHE A 9 -2.21 -8.68 5.34
CA PHE A 9 -2.63 -10.08 5.39
C PHE A 9 -1.40 -10.98 5.24
N ILE A 10 -1.11 -11.85 6.21
CA ILE A 10 0.01 -12.81 6.09
C ILE A 10 -0.52 -14.19 5.70
N SER A 11 -0.12 -14.64 4.52
CA SER A 11 -0.46 -15.94 3.91
C SER A 11 0.73 -16.89 3.92
N SER A 12 0.53 -18.11 4.39
CA SER A 12 1.51 -19.21 4.28
C SER A 12 0.87 -20.54 4.68
N VAL A 13 1.58 -21.65 4.47
CA VAL A 13 1.20 -22.93 5.07
C VAL A 13 1.35 -22.82 6.59
N GLN A 14 0.23 -22.91 7.31
CA GLN A 14 0.15 -22.67 8.76
C GLN A 14 1.08 -23.58 9.57
N LYS A 15 1.05 -24.89 9.29
CA LYS A 15 1.88 -25.88 10.00
C LYS A 15 3.38 -25.65 9.82
N GLU A 16 3.78 -25.03 8.70
CA GLU A 16 5.19 -24.79 8.39
C GLU A 16 5.72 -23.50 9.05
N PHE A 17 4.88 -22.48 9.21
CA PHE A 17 5.31 -21.12 9.61
C PHE A 17 4.61 -20.56 10.85
N ALA A 18 3.99 -21.39 11.69
CA ALA A 18 3.20 -20.93 12.84
C ALA A 18 3.99 -19.97 13.76
N GLN A 19 5.26 -20.25 14.03
CA GLN A 19 6.09 -19.38 14.87
C GLN A 19 6.49 -18.10 14.14
N GLN A 20 6.97 -18.22 12.90
CA GLN A 20 7.45 -17.10 12.08
C GLN A 20 6.35 -16.08 11.83
N ARG A 21 5.10 -16.51 11.64
CA ARG A 21 3.95 -15.61 11.46
C ARG A 21 3.63 -14.82 12.73
N ARG A 22 3.64 -15.47 13.90
CA ARG A 22 3.43 -14.80 15.20
C ARG A 22 4.53 -13.79 15.48
N ASP A 23 5.79 -14.18 15.27
CA ASP A 23 6.95 -13.31 15.48
C ASP A 23 6.91 -12.10 14.53
N LEU A 24 6.60 -12.33 13.25
CA LEU A 24 6.47 -11.25 12.28
C LEU A 24 5.32 -10.30 12.63
N LYS A 25 4.16 -10.83 13.03
CA LYS A 25 3.04 -10.00 13.50
C LYS A 25 3.44 -9.15 14.72
N ALA A 26 4.08 -9.76 15.72
CA ALA A 26 4.54 -9.06 16.91
C ALA A 26 5.54 -7.95 16.57
N PHE A 27 6.46 -8.22 15.65
CA PHE A 27 7.40 -7.21 15.15
C PHE A 27 6.70 -6.05 14.45
N LEU A 28 5.82 -6.34 13.47
CA LEU A 28 5.14 -5.31 12.66
C LEU A 28 4.28 -4.36 13.51
N LEU A 29 3.66 -4.89 14.58
CA LEU A 29 2.83 -4.10 15.49
C LEU A 29 3.60 -3.49 16.66
N GLY A 30 4.77 -4.04 17.00
CA GLY A 30 5.61 -3.62 18.12
C GLY A 30 6.71 -2.61 17.76
N ASP A 31 7.19 -2.62 16.52
CA ASP A 31 8.26 -1.73 16.06
C ASP A 31 7.86 -0.25 16.16
N ALA A 32 8.77 0.59 16.64
CA ALA A 32 8.50 1.99 16.96
C ALA A 32 8.09 2.82 15.74
N VAL A 33 8.58 2.48 14.55
CA VAL A 33 8.26 3.14 13.29
C VAL A 33 7.04 2.49 12.67
N LEU A 34 7.06 1.18 12.45
CA LEU A 34 6.02 0.48 11.69
C LEU A 34 4.65 0.55 12.36
N ARG A 35 4.55 0.52 13.70
CA ARG A 35 3.26 0.64 14.42
C ARG A 35 2.50 1.95 14.13
N ARG A 36 3.20 2.96 13.62
CA ARG A 36 2.62 4.25 13.21
C ARG A 36 1.93 4.16 11.84
N PHE A 37 2.34 3.21 11.01
CA PHE A 37 1.87 3.04 9.64
C PHE A 37 1.02 1.78 9.47
N VAL A 38 1.22 0.75 10.28
CA VAL A 38 0.46 -0.50 10.27
C VAL A 38 -0.56 -0.47 11.41
N SER A 39 -1.84 -0.64 11.09
CA SER A 39 -2.90 -0.76 12.10
C SER A 39 -3.25 -2.19 12.44
N GLU A 40 -3.08 -3.09 11.48
CA GLU A 40 -3.61 -4.45 11.56
C GLU A 40 -2.72 -5.41 10.80
N VAL A 41 -2.46 -6.56 11.42
CA VAL A 41 -1.81 -7.70 10.79
C VAL A 41 -2.70 -8.91 11.04
N PHE A 42 -3.31 -9.37 9.95
CA PHE A 42 -4.27 -10.46 9.98
C PHE A 42 -3.55 -11.81 9.83
N LEU A 43 -3.86 -12.74 10.75
CA LEU A 43 -3.47 -14.14 10.71
C LEU A 43 -4.74 -15.01 10.75
N PHE A 44 -4.87 -15.95 9.83
CA PHE A 44 -6.05 -16.82 9.75
C PHE A 44 -6.36 -17.57 11.05
N GLU A 45 -5.33 -18.06 11.75
CA GLU A 45 -5.46 -18.84 13.00
C GLU A 45 -6.10 -18.06 14.17
N GLU A 46 -6.27 -16.75 14.04
CA GLU A 46 -6.90 -15.90 15.05
C GLU A 46 -8.41 -15.72 14.81
N LEU A 47 -8.95 -16.22 13.69
CA LEU A 47 -10.38 -16.22 13.46
C LEU A 47 -11.07 -17.15 14.47
N PRO A 48 -12.09 -16.68 15.21
CA PRO A 48 -12.88 -17.55 16.07
C PRO A 48 -13.55 -18.64 15.21
N ALA A 49 -13.56 -19.88 15.71
CA ALA A 49 -14.07 -21.08 15.03
C ALA A 49 -15.60 -21.11 14.81
N ARG A 50 -16.23 -19.97 14.49
CA ARG A 50 -17.66 -19.88 14.20
C ARG A 50 -17.94 -20.25 12.75
N ASP A 51 -18.15 -21.56 12.57
CA ASP A 51 -19.18 -22.24 11.78
C ASP A 51 -19.94 -21.48 10.66
N HIS A 52 -19.24 -20.74 9.81
CA HIS A 52 -19.79 -20.22 8.56
C HIS A 52 -18.72 -20.27 7.47
N ARG A 53 -18.81 -21.27 6.58
CA ARG A 53 -18.17 -21.35 5.25
C ARG A 53 -16.82 -20.62 5.20
N ALA A 54 -15.80 -21.20 5.82
CA ALA A 54 -14.45 -20.64 5.92
C ALA A 54 -13.97 -20.03 4.59
N ASP A 55 -14.28 -20.69 3.47
CA ASP A 55 -13.94 -20.30 2.10
C ASP A 55 -14.28 -18.86 1.70
N ALA A 56 -15.46 -18.36 2.10
CA ALA A 56 -15.89 -17.03 1.69
C ALA A 56 -15.33 -15.92 2.61
N ILE A 57 -15.19 -16.22 3.91
CA ILE A 57 -14.81 -15.22 4.91
C ILE A 57 -13.31 -14.91 4.82
N TYR A 58 -12.43 -15.92 4.61
CA TYR A 58 -10.99 -15.61 4.57
C TYR A 58 -10.58 -14.81 3.33
N LEU A 59 -11.24 -15.02 2.19
CA LEU A 59 -10.98 -14.22 1.00
C LEU A 59 -11.44 -12.77 1.17
N GLN A 60 -12.46 -12.50 1.98
CA GLN A 60 -12.85 -11.13 2.33
C GLN A 60 -11.74 -10.39 3.09
N GLU A 61 -11.01 -11.07 3.96
CA GLU A 61 -9.87 -10.47 4.65
C GLU A 61 -8.73 -10.08 3.69
N VAL A 62 -8.53 -10.88 2.63
CA VAL A 62 -7.64 -10.50 1.53
C VAL A 62 -8.18 -9.29 0.76
N GLU A 63 -9.51 -9.13 0.62
CA GLU A 63 -10.10 -7.94 0.02
C GLU A 63 -9.96 -6.68 0.89
N HIS A 64 -9.93 -6.83 2.21
CA HIS A 64 -9.82 -5.72 3.15
C HIS A 64 -8.38 -5.30 3.46
N CYS A 65 -7.38 -6.10 3.09
CA CYS A 65 -5.99 -5.73 3.29
C CYS A 65 -5.49 -4.71 2.25
N ASP A 66 -4.47 -3.93 2.60
CA ASP A 66 -3.73 -3.08 1.66
C ASP A 66 -2.57 -3.85 1.03
N ILE A 67 -1.94 -4.73 1.81
CA ILE A 67 -0.79 -5.54 1.42
C ILE A 67 -1.07 -7.01 1.73
N TYR A 68 -0.95 -7.85 0.70
CA TYR A 68 -0.85 -9.29 0.83
C TYR A 68 0.63 -9.68 0.97
N LEU A 69 0.96 -10.40 2.03
CA LEU A 69 2.31 -10.88 2.31
C LEU A 69 2.30 -12.41 2.28
N GLY A 70 2.94 -13.01 1.26
CA GLY A 70 3.05 -14.45 1.10
C GLY A 70 4.40 -14.98 1.57
N ILE A 71 4.40 -16.03 2.40
CA ILE A 71 5.60 -16.79 2.77
C ILE A 71 5.47 -18.20 2.20
N PHE A 72 6.26 -18.51 1.16
CA PHE A 72 6.19 -19.76 0.42
C PHE A 72 7.32 -20.70 0.83
N GLY A 73 6.96 -21.77 1.55
CA GLY A 73 7.86 -22.82 2.04
C GLY A 73 7.82 -24.10 1.22
N TYR A 74 8.36 -25.17 1.78
CA TYR A 74 8.51 -26.44 1.08
C TYR A 74 7.17 -27.12 0.80
N GLN A 75 6.17 -26.89 1.64
CA GLN A 75 4.86 -27.54 1.51
C GLN A 75 3.92 -26.70 0.65
N TYR A 76 3.03 -27.37 -0.10
CA TYR A 76 1.92 -26.68 -0.77
C TYR A 76 0.69 -26.51 0.14
N GLY A 77 0.59 -27.32 1.21
CA GLY A 77 -0.55 -27.35 2.11
C GLY A 77 -1.60 -28.37 1.68
N PHE A 78 -2.76 -28.33 2.34
CA PHE A 78 -3.90 -29.14 1.90
C PHE A 78 -4.48 -28.55 0.61
N ILE A 79 -5.08 -29.41 -0.20
CA ILE A 79 -5.73 -29.04 -1.45
C ILE A 79 -7.23 -29.21 -1.32
N ASP A 80 -7.99 -28.32 -1.93
CA ASP A 80 -9.43 -28.46 -2.09
C ASP A 80 -9.78 -29.43 -3.24
N GLU A 81 -11.08 -29.55 -3.53
CA GLU A 81 -11.60 -30.37 -4.64
C GLU A 81 -11.10 -29.91 -6.02
N ASN A 82 -10.69 -28.64 -6.15
CA ASN A 82 -10.11 -28.09 -7.38
C ASN A 82 -8.59 -28.32 -7.45
N GLY A 83 -8.00 -28.94 -6.44
CA GLY A 83 -6.57 -29.18 -6.34
C GLY A 83 -5.75 -27.95 -5.98
N ILE A 84 -6.37 -26.90 -5.44
CA ILE A 84 -5.74 -25.62 -5.12
C ILE A 84 -5.61 -25.49 -3.59
N SER A 85 -4.46 -25.00 -3.12
CA SER A 85 -4.27 -24.73 -1.68
C SER A 85 -4.86 -23.39 -1.27
N PRO A 86 -5.22 -23.19 0.01
CA PRO A 86 -5.69 -21.89 0.50
C PRO A 86 -4.70 -20.75 0.20
N THR A 87 -3.40 -21.00 0.38
CA THR A 87 -2.35 -20.02 0.06
C THR A 87 -2.38 -19.59 -1.41
N GLU A 88 -2.62 -20.53 -2.33
CA GLU A 88 -2.78 -20.17 -3.74
C GLU A 88 -4.10 -19.44 -4.03
N HIS A 89 -5.21 -19.84 -3.40
CA HIS A 89 -6.48 -19.12 -3.51
C HIS A 89 -6.34 -17.66 -3.08
N GLU A 90 -5.72 -17.43 -1.93
CA GLU A 90 -5.44 -16.09 -1.39
C GLU A 90 -4.52 -15.29 -2.33
N PHE A 91 -3.43 -15.88 -2.81
CA PHE A 91 -2.51 -15.24 -3.76
C PHE A 91 -3.22 -14.82 -5.05
N ASN A 92 -4.01 -15.72 -5.63
CA ASN A 92 -4.76 -15.48 -6.85
C ASN A 92 -5.82 -14.39 -6.64
N HIS A 93 -6.50 -14.41 -5.50
CA HIS A 93 -7.52 -13.43 -5.16
C HIS A 93 -6.92 -12.04 -4.94
N ALA A 94 -5.81 -11.94 -4.22
CA ALA A 94 -5.05 -10.70 -4.05
C ALA A 94 -4.65 -10.10 -5.40
N GLY A 95 -4.18 -10.95 -6.33
CA GLY A 95 -3.85 -10.54 -7.70
C GLY A 95 -5.06 -9.98 -8.46
N ARG A 96 -6.19 -10.71 -8.46
CA ARG A 96 -7.44 -10.25 -9.10
C ARG A 96 -7.95 -8.91 -8.53
N LYS A 97 -7.73 -8.65 -7.25
CA LYS A 97 -8.14 -7.41 -6.56
C LYS A 97 -7.10 -6.29 -6.66
N GLY A 98 -5.99 -6.50 -7.38
CA GLY A 98 -4.94 -5.50 -7.56
C GLY A 98 -4.22 -5.13 -6.27
N LYS A 99 -4.17 -6.04 -5.29
CA LYS A 99 -3.46 -5.82 -4.02
C LYS A 99 -1.96 -5.77 -4.25
N VAL A 100 -1.27 -4.98 -3.42
CA VAL A 100 0.19 -5.05 -3.33
C VAL A 100 0.54 -6.41 -2.76
N ARG A 101 1.41 -7.17 -3.45
CA ARG A 101 1.80 -8.52 -3.06
C ARG A 101 3.30 -8.56 -2.78
N LEU A 102 3.69 -8.91 -1.56
CA LEU A 102 5.10 -9.11 -1.16
C LEU A 102 5.31 -10.61 -0.95
N ILE A 103 6.17 -11.24 -1.75
CA ILE A 103 6.35 -12.70 -1.76
C ILE A 103 7.76 -13.07 -1.33
N TYR A 104 7.83 -13.85 -0.26
CA TYR A 104 9.06 -14.36 0.34
C TYR A 104 9.13 -15.87 0.16
N VAL A 105 10.23 -16.34 -0.40
CA VAL A 105 10.43 -17.78 -0.63
C VAL A 105 11.41 -18.32 0.40
N TRP A 106 10.93 -19.23 1.23
CA TRP A 106 11.72 -19.84 2.28
C TRP A 106 12.52 -21.02 1.75
N GLY A 107 13.83 -21.06 2.00
CA GLY A 107 14.74 -22.12 1.60
C GLY A 107 15.38 -21.95 0.22
N SER A 108 16.55 -22.57 0.05
CA SER A 108 17.31 -22.60 -1.21
C SER A 108 17.06 -23.84 -2.07
N GLU A 109 16.59 -24.95 -1.49
CA GLU A 109 16.49 -26.24 -2.17
C GLU A 109 15.15 -26.44 -2.90
N ASP A 110 15.01 -25.87 -4.10
CA ASP A 110 13.74 -25.96 -4.85
C ASP A 110 13.32 -27.41 -5.14
N LYS A 111 14.27 -28.34 -5.33
CA LYS A 111 13.97 -29.77 -5.60
C LYS A 111 13.22 -30.48 -4.46
N ARG A 112 13.36 -29.99 -3.22
CA ARG A 112 12.68 -30.55 -2.04
C ARG A 112 11.26 -30.01 -1.86
N ARG A 113 10.90 -28.99 -2.62
CA ARG A 113 9.60 -28.33 -2.53
C ARG A 113 8.55 -29.11 -3.29
N ASP A 114 7.34 -29.11 -2.76
CA ASP A 114 6.18 -29.65 -3.44
C ASP A 114 6.05 -29.07 -4.87
N PRO A 115 5.84 -29.91 -5.91
CA PRO A 115 5.73 -29.45 -7.29
C PRO A 115 4.70 -28.35 -7.50
N LYS A 116 3.55 -28.37 -6.81
CA LYS A 116 2.54 -27.31 -6.91
C LYS A 116 3.01 -26.01 -6.27
N MET A 117 3.76 -26.08 -5.18
CA MET A 117 4.36 -24.86 -4.61
C MET A 117 5.47 -24.30 -5.51
N GLN A 118 6.24 -25.14 -6.21
CA GLN A 118 7.17 -24.67 -7.25
C GLN A 118 6.42 -23.92 -8.36
N GLN A 119 5.28 -24.43 -8.81
CA GLN A 119 4.42 -23.77 -9.80
C GLN A 119 3.87 -22.43 -9.29
N LEU A 120 3.38 -22.37 -8.05
CA LEU A 120 2.91 -21.12 -7.43
C LEU A 120 4.03 -20.07 -7.33
N ILE A 121 5.23 -20.49 -6.94
CA ILE A 121 6.41 -19.62 -6.89
C ILE A 121 6.78 -19.11 -8.28
N ALA A 122 6.75 -19.96 -9.30
CA ALA A 122 7.03 -19.57 -10.68
C ALA A 122 5.99 -18.53 -11.16
N LYS A 123 4.71 -18.75 -10.85
CA LYS A 123 3.62 -17.80 -11.11
C LYS A 123 3.86 -16.44 -10.45
N ALA A 124 4.26 -16.43 -9.18
CA ALA A 124 4.56 -15.20 -8.45
C ALA A 124 5.79 -14.45 -8.99
N SER A 125 6.81 -15.19 -9.46
CA SER A 125 8.07 -14.61 -9.95
C SER A 125 7.89 -13.80 -11.25
N ASN A 126 6.89 -14.13 -12.05
CA ASN A 126 6.57 -13.36 -13.27
C ASN A 126 5.93 -12.01 -12.97
N GLU A 127 5.50 -11.78 -11.73
CA GLU A 127 4.68 -10.63 -11.37
C GLU A 127 5.33 -9.76 -10.27
N LEU A 128 6.31 -10.27 -9.50
CA LEU A 128 6.72 -9.67 -8.21
C LEU A 128 8.21 -9.89 -7.86
N VAL A 129 8.72 -9.05 -6.95
CA VAL A 129 10.06 -9.19 -6.35
C VAL A 129 10.10 -10.41 -5.44
N ARG A 130 11.04 -11.33 -5.71
CA ARG A 130 11.24 -12.57 -4.95
C ARG A 130 12.52 -12.47 -4.12
N ARG A 131 12.44 -12.74 -2.82
CA ARG A 131 13.61 -12.84 -1.92
C ARG A 131 13.70 -14.23 -1.29
N ARG A 132 14.89 -14.84 -1.32
CA ARG A 132 15.16 -16.13 -0.67
C ARG A 132 15.57 -15.90 0.79
N ILE A 133 14.96 -16.64 1.70
CA ILE A 133 15.21 -16.52 3.14
C ILE A 133 15.35 -17.91 3.75
N GLU A 134 16.31 -18.09 4.66
CA GLU A 134 16.50 -19.37 5.37
C GLU A 134 16.35 -19.24 6.89
N VAL A 135 16.25 -18.02 7.41
CA VAL A 135 16.23 -17.71 8.86
C VAL A 135 15.16 -16.66 9.17
N GLY A 136 14.51 -16.77 10.33
CA GLY A 136 13.38 -15.92 10.71
C GLY A 136 13.75 -14.43 10.82
N SER A 137 14.94 -14.12 11.35
CA SER A 137 15.43 -12.74 11.42
C SER A 137 15.60 -12.10 10.05
N ALA A 138 16.04 -12.88 9.05
CA ALA A 138 16.15 -12.41 7.67
C ALA A 138 14.76 -12.15 7.06
N LEU A 139 13.75 -12.97 7.36
CA LEU A 139 12.36 -12.66 6.95
C LEU A 139 11.91 -11.31 7.50
N THR A 140 12.11 -11.06 8.79
CA THR A 140 11.73 -9.81 9.43
C THR A 140 12.45 -8.60 8.81
N ALA A 141 13.75 -8.70 8.58
CA ALA A 141 14.54 -7.64 7.97
C ALA A 141 14.09 -7.32 6.54
N GLU A 142 13.81 -8.36 5.74
CA GLU A 142 13.37 -8.21 4.35
C GLU A 142 11.95 -7.65 4.25
N VAL A 143 11.06 -8.05 5.16
CA VAL A 143 9.72 -7.46 5.28
C VAL A 143 9.81 -5.99 5.67
N TYR A 144 10.66 -5.66 6.65
CA TYR A 144 10.89 -4.27 7.05
C TYR A 144 11.38 -3.42 5.86
N ALA A 145 12.40 -3.88 5.15
CA ALA A 145 12.94 -3.17 3.99
C ALA A 145 11.88 -2.95 2.90
N SER A 146 11.11 -3.98 2.57
CA SER A 146 10.05 -3.89 1.55
C SER A 146 8.92 -2.93 1.97
N LEU A 147 8.61 -2.85 3.26
CA LEU A 147 7.62 -1.91 3.78
C LEU A 147 8.15 -0.47 3.77
N VAL A 148 9.43 -0.25 4.08
CA VAL A 148 10.06 1.08 3.95
C VAL A 148 10.01 1.54 2.48
N ASP A 149 10.44 0.69 1.54
CA ASP A 149 10.39 0.99 0.10
C ASP A 149 8.95 1.34 -0.35
N TYR A 150 7.96 0.57 0.13
CA TYR A 150 6.55 0.82 -0.16
C TYR A 150 6.06 2.18 0.38
N LEU A 151 6.42 2.52 1.63
CA LEU A 151 6.04 3.79 2.26
C LEU A 151 6.72 4.99 1.57
N ASP A 152 7.96 4.84 1.11
CA ASP A 152 8.68 5.88 0.37
C ASP A 152 8.06 6.13 -1.01
N LEU A 153 7.74 5.06 -1.76
CA LEU A 153 7.05 5.16 -3.05
C LEU A 153 5.66 5.79 -2.94
N ALA A 154 4.91 5.42 -1.89
CA ALA A 154 3.61 6.02 -1.61
C ALA A 154 3.74 7.53 -1.34
N THR A 155 4.77 7.92 -0.58
CA THR A 155 5.07 9.33 -0.29
C THR A 155 5.42 10.09 -1.57
N TRP A 156 6.23 9.51 -2.44
CA TRP A 156 6.65 10.17 -3.68
C TRP A 156 5.49 10.29 -4.69
N THR A 157 4.62 9.29 -4.77
CA THR A 157 3.40 9.34 -5.59
C THR A 157 2.48 10.48 -5.13
N ILE A 158 2.32 10.67 -3.83
CA ILE A 158 1.53 11.77 -3.26
C ILE A 158 2.18 13.12 -3.58
N LEU A 159 3.51 13.24 -3.42
CA LEU A 159 4.24 14.47 -3.71
C LEU A 159 4.17 14.84 -5.20
N LEU A 160 4.33 13.87 -6.11
CA LEU A 160 4.22 14.08 -7.55
C LEU A 160 2.81 14.50 -7.96
N LYS A 161 1.77 13.87 -7.41
CA LYS A 161 0.37 14.29 -7.64
C LYS A 161 0.07 15.70 -7.11
N ARG A 162 0.69 16.11 -6.01
CA ARG A 162 0.55 17.47 -5.46
C ARG A 162 1.36 18.51 -6.23
N ALA A 163 2.53 18.12 -6.76
CA ALA A 163 3.37 18.96 -7.60
C ALA A 163 2.78 19.18 -9.00
N SER A 164 2.09 18.17 -9.57
CA SER A 164 1.37 18.32 -10.85
C SER A 164 0.14 19.22 -10.71
N TRP A 165 -0.56 19.20 -9.57
CA TRP A 165 -1.66 20.11 -9.27
C TRP A 165 -1.25 21.60 -9.23
N ARG A 166 -0.04 21.91 -8.74
CA ARG A 166 0.48 23.29 -8.70
C ARG A 166 0.82 23.86 -10.08
N ARG A 167 0.89 23.03 -11.12
CA ARG A 167 1.22 23.46 -12.50
C ARG A 167 -0.02 23.76 -13.37
N LEU A 168 -1.23 23.47 -12.89
CA LEU A 168 -2.48 23.61 -13.66
C LEU A 168 -3.41 24.73 -13.19
N VAL A 169 -3.00 25.56 -12.22
CA VAL A 169 -3.72 26.78 -11.86
C VAL A 169 -3.03 27.96 -12.53
N PRO A 170 -3.55 28.51 -13.65
CA PRO A 170 -3.01 29.75 -14.18
C PRO A 170 -3.22 30.87 -13.14
N PRO A 171 -2.25 31.77 -12.94
CA PRO A 171 -2.47 32.92 -12.07
C PRO A 171 -3.66 33.71 -12.61
N ALA A 172 -4.63 34.00 -11.74
CA ALA A 172 -5.72 34.90 -12.05
C ALA A 172 -5.13 36.23 -12.55
N LYS A 173 -5.37 36.58 -13.81
CA LYS A 173 -4.97 37.88 -14.36
C LYS A 173 -5.63 38.96 -13.51
N GLY A 174 -4.83 39.61 -12.67
CA GLY A 174 -5.22 40.80 -11.93
C GLY A 174 -5.74 41.85 -12.90
N ARG A 175 -7.02 42.15 -12.82
CA ARG A 175 -7.65 43.24 -13.56
C ARG A 175 -7.18 44.53 -12.90
N ILE A 176 -6.21 45.21 -13.51
CA ILE A 176 -5.84 46.58 -13.14
C ILE A 176 -7.06 47.44 -13.48
N ILE A 177 -7.77 47.88 -12.45
CA ILE A 177 -8.77 48.94 -12.50
C ILE A 177 -8.04 50.25 -12.75
N SER A 178 -8.17 50.83 -13.95
CA SER A 178 -7.76 52.21 -14.19
C SER A 178 -8.82 53.13 -13.60
N SER A 179 -8.56 53.73 -12.44
CA SER A 179 -9.33 54.85 -11.92
C SER A 179 -8.85 56.14 -12.58
N ALA A 180 -9.63 56.63 -13.55
CA ALA A 180 -9.51 58.01 -14.01
C ALA A 180 -10.22 58.93 -13.01
N VAL A 181 -9.45 59.55 -12.10
CA VAL A 181 -9.86 60.75 -11.38
C VAL A 181 -8.71 61.74 -11.45
N LYS A 182 -8.73 62.64 -12.44
CA LYS A 182 -7.90 63.85 -12.44
C LYS A 182 -8.64 64.93 -11.66
N GLY A 183 -8.05 65.27 -10.53
CA GLY A 183 -8.49 66.35 -9.66
C GLY A 183 -8.40 67.72 -10.31
N SER A 184 -9.31 68.55 -9.82
CA SER A 184 -9.44 69.99 -9.97
C SER A 184 -8.13 70.77 -9.84
N ARG A 185 -7.94 71.75 -10.73
CA ARG A 185 -7.21 72.98 -10.41
C ARG A 185 -8.22 74.12 -10.30
N ARG A 186 -8.26 74.71 -9.10
CA ARG A 186 -8.99 75.93 -8.76
C ARG A 186 -8.02 77.09 -9.00
N ALA A 187 -8.40 78.06 -9.82
CA ALA A 187 -7.87 79.42 -9.76
C ALA A 187 -9.06 80.38 -9.84
N GLN A 188 -9.10 81.31 -8.89
CA GLN A 188 -10.17 82.28 -8.64
C GLN A 188 -10.11 83.47 -9.60
N ARG A 189 -11.31 84.04 -9.89
CA ARG A 189 -11.72 85.47 -9.97
C ARG A 189 -10.77 86.46 -10.70
N ALA A 190 -11.22 87.41 -11.54
CA ALA A 190 -12.40 88.27 -11.45
C ALA A 190 -12.72 88.96 -12.81
N HIS A 191 -13.90 89.62 -12.86
CA HIS A 191 -14.34 90.86 -13.56
C HIS A 191 -13.43 91.46 -14.66
N SER A 192 -13.88 92.15 -15.72
CA SER A 192 -15.18 92.63 -16.23
C SER A 192 -14.87 93.34 -17.58
N SER A 193 -15.91 93.63 -18.38
CA SER A 193 -16.07 94.81 -19.27
C SER A 193 -15.22 95.00 -20.57
N LEU A 194 -15.96 94.95 -21.71
CA LEU A 194 -16.13 95.98 -22.76
C LEU A 194 -14.98 96.42 -23.70
N ASN A 195 -15.41 96.66 -24.96
CA ASN A 195 -14.82 97.42 -26.08
C ASN A 195 -13.63 96.74 -26.80
N THR A 196 -13.54 96.63 -28.13
CA THR A 196 -14.19 97.31 -29.27
C THR A 196 -14.09 96.37 -30.48
#